data_AF-A0A0P9DDM9-F1
#
_entry.id   AF-A0A0P9DDM9-F1
#
_cell.length_a   1.000
_cell.length_b   1.000
_cell.length_c   1.000
_cell.angle_alpha   90.00
_cell.angle_beta   90.00
_cell.angle_gamma   90.00
#
_symmetry.space_group_name_H-M   'P 1'
#
loop_
_entity.id
_entity.type
_entity.pdbx_description
1 polymer ?
#
loop_
_entity_poly.entity_id
_entity_poly.type
_entity_poly.pdbx_seq_one_letter_code
_entity_poly.pdbx_strand_id
1 'polypeptide(L)'
;MFLNHLPIILSIVLLMGAQVNFFFNSVFDKSAKKHNRFLYFIIFGLLDYLYLVIPVSPIISLILPLLFVFSIAQSYTVDYKTKFTFSILYCVLMSLANFSSLYIFYALDSVDFNFAPVNEQDQIANTKALLLGCMIMFAIIQIVRLVTKRRSFSLHSRYYLLFLVIPIVSFYQLSILTYKDVYSFITVIGFLLLNVTIVYIFDNIIDKFQFMHENAQLQHQMDYQDANYEKVVHSFKSIKRIIHDTNQQFLYIEECIKRNELAAAMEHIKTTLNKVEGAYHRVNTGNLVIDALVTNTLNIGQANGIRIDTKLNLCSQEVQIDRYDLCVVIGNMLDNAIEASKKLKIAEDRYILIKIHSTESTLLIHILNHMENEAAYLHSQKPNPEFHGIGLTNIARICDKYGGHMTIETKNKVFNNMVLLPF
;
A
#
# COMPACT_ATOMS: atom_id res chain seq x y z
N MET A 1 45.67 -31.92 20.64
CA MET A 1 45.18 -32.44 19.34
C MET A 1 44.28 -31.46 18.57
N PHE A 2 43.70 -30.43 19.20
CA PHE A 2 42.89 -29.39 18.51
C PHE A 2 43.69 -28.26 17.83
N LEU A 3 45.01 -28.12 18.10
CA LEU A 3 45.81 -26.98 17.60
C LEU A 3 46.18 -27.07 16.10
N ASN A 4 46.29 -28.28 15.52
CA ASN A 4 46.74 -28.45 14.12
C ASN A 4 45.65 -28.16 13.06
N HIS A 5 44.40 -27.91 13.45
CA HIS A 5 43.30 -27.60 12.53
C HIS A 5 42.75 -26.17 12.68
N LEU A 6 43.35 -25.34 13.55
CA LEU A 6 42.97 -23.94 13.74
C LEU A 6 42.83 -23.13 12.42
N PRO A 7 43.78 -23.20 11.46
CA PRO A 7 43.63 -22.43 10.22
C PRO A 7 42.47 -22.92 9.34
N ILE A 8 42.15 -24.21 9.37
CA ILE A 8 41.05 -24.80 8.60
C ILE A 8 39.70 -24.37 9.20
N ILE A 9 39.57 -24.45 10.53
CA ILE A 9 38.36 -24.03 11.25
C ILE A 9 38.11 -22.53 11.03
N LEU A 10 39.15 -21.70 11.15
CA LEU A 10 39.03 -20.25 10.91
C LEU A 10 38.61 -19.94 9.47
N SER A 11 39.11 -20.72 8.50
CA SER A 11 38.72 -20.58 7.09
C SER A 11 37.25 -20.97 6.85
N ILE A 12 36.76 -22.02 7.52
CA ILE A 12 35.35 -22.44 7.44
C ILE A 12 34.43 -21.38 8.06
N VAL A 13 34.80 -20.83 9.22
CA VAL A 13 34.03 -19.75 9.87
C VAL A 13 33.93 -18.51 8.98
N LEU A 14 35.05 -18.11 8.36
CA LEU A 14 35.07 -17.00 7.40
C LEU A 14 34.19 -17.28 6.18
N LEU A 15 34.21 -18.51 5.68
CA LEU A 15 33.43 -18.93 4.53
C LEU A 15 31.92 -18.94 4.83
N MET A 16 31.51 -19.51 5.96
CA MET A 16 30.11 -19.51 6.41
C MET A 16 29.62 -18.09 6.69
N GLY A 17 30.45 -17.25 7.32
CA GLY A 17 30.15 -15.82 7.52
C GLY A 17 29.96 -15.06 6.20
N ALA A 18 30.79 -15.35 5.19
CA ALA A 18 30.64 -14.77 3.85
C ALA A 18 29.34 -15.22 3.18
N GLN A 19 28.96 -16.50 3.29
CA GLN A 19 27.73 -17.05 2.73
C GLN A 19 26.48 -16.44 3.34
N VAL A 20 26.38 -16.42 4.67
CA VAL A 20 25.26 -15.80 5.40
C VAL A 20 25.11 -14.33 4.99
N ASN A 21 26.24 -13.62 4.89
CA ASN A 21 26.25 -12.24 4.43
C ASN A 21 25.77 -12.11 2.97
N PHE A 22 26.24 -12.95 2.04
CA PHE A 22 25.78 -12.92 0.65
C PHE A 22 24.29 -13.25 0.50
N PHE A 23 23.79 -14.20 1.29
CA PHE A 23 22.37 -14.54 1.34
C PHE A 23 21.53 -13.34 1.80
N PHE A 24 21.84 -12.75 2.95
CA PHE A 24 21.08 -11.59 3.44
C PHE A 24 21.24 -10.36 2.56
N ASN A 25 22.40 -10.14 1.94
CA ASN A 25 22.57 -9.09 0.92
C ASN A 25 21.67 -9.29 -0.30
N SER A 26 21.38 -10.55 -0.64
CA SER A 26 20.53 -10.88 -1.78
C SER A 26 19.05 -10.72 -1.44
N VAL A 27 18.67 -10.87 -0.17
CA VAL A 27 17.27 -10.82 0.29
C VAL A 27 16.85 -9.44 0.82
N PHE A 28 17.71 -8.76 1.59
CA PHE A 28 17.37 -7.51 2.31
C PHE A 28 17.87 -6.24 1.62
N ASP A 29 18.46 -6.38 0.44
CA ASP A 29 19.10 -5.30 -0.31
C ASP A 29 20.29 -4.64 0.42
N LYS A 30 21.24 -4.09 -0.34
CA LYS A 30 22.48 -3.52 0.22
C LYS A 30 22.24 -2.21 0.97
N SER A 31 21.12 -1.55 0.72
CA SER A 31 20.69 -0.27 1.31
C SER A 31 20.28 -0.40 2.78
N ALA A 32 19.82 -1.57 3.22
CA ALA A 32 19.31 -1.81 4.57
C ALA A 32 20.40 -2.11 5.63
N LYS A 33 21.66 -1.73 5.42
CA LYS A 33 22.79 -2.09 6.30
C LYS A 33 22.98 -1.11 7.44
N LYS A 34 23.16 -1.60 8.67
CA LYS A 34 23.54 -0.78 9.83
C LYS A 34 25.02 -0.37 9.80
N HIS A 35 25.33 0.78 10.38
CA HIS A 35 26.69 1.31 10.53
C HIS A 35 27.59 0.41 11.40
N ASN A 36 27.07 -0.12 12.51
CA ASN A 36 27.83 -0.94 13.47
C ASN A 36 27.87 -2.44 13.12
N ARG A 37 27.83 -2.79 11.82
CA ARG A 37 27.71 -4.20 11.39
C ARG A 37 28.86 -5.11 11.85
N PHE A 38 30.05 -4.53 12.04
CA PHE A 38 31.26 -5.27 12.39
C PHE A 38 31.12 -6.04 13.72
N LEU A 39 30.41 -5.47 14.69
CA LEU A 39 30.14 -6.13 15.97
C LEU A 39 29.36 -7.44 15.79
N TYR A 40 28.37 -7.46 14.90
CA TYR A 40 27.57 -8.66 14.62
C TYR A 40 28.38 -9.75 13.90
N PHE A 41 29.35 -9.38 13.06
CA PHE A 41 30.27 -10.34 12.44
C PHE A 41 31.24 -10.95 13.46
N ILE A 42 31.70 -10.16 14.44
CA ILE A 42 32.51 -10.68 15.56
C ILE A 42 31.71 -11.67 16.39
N ILE A 43 30.47 -11.33 16.75
CA ILE A 43 29.56 -12.21 17.52
C ILE A 43 29.29 -13.51 16.74
N PHE A 44 29.00 -13.41 15.44
CA PHE A 44 28.84 -14.58 14.57
C PHE A 44 30.09 -15.47 14.59
N GLY A 45 31.27 -14.89 14.33
CA GLY A 45 32.51 -15.66 14.24
C GLY A 45 32.88 -16.36 15.54
N LEU A 46 32.63 -15.72 16.69
CA LEU A 46 32.81 -16.33 18.00
C LEU A 46 31.85 -17.52 18.22
N LEU A 47 30.56 -17.34 17.92
CA LEU A 47 29.55 -18.40 18.11
C LEU A 47 29.77 -19.58 17.17
N ASP A 48 30.11 -19.32 15.91
CA ASP A 48 30.38 -20.34 14.89
C ASP A 48 31.69 -21.10 15.19
N TYR A 49 32.73 -20.40 15.66
CA TYR A 49 33.94 -21.05 16.15
C TYR A 49 33.67 -21.97 17.35
N LEU A 50 32.88 -21.51 18.33
CA LEU A 50 32.51 -22.32 19.49
C LEU A 50 31.70 -23.56 19.06
N TYR A 51 30.82 -23.42 18.07
CA TYR A 51 30.06 -24.53 17.50
C TYR A 51 30.94 -25.62 16.87
N LEU A 52 31.99 -25.23 16.14
CA LEU A 52 32.88 -26.16 15.45
C LEU A 52 33.90 -26.83 16.39
N VAL A 53 34.28 -26.18 17.48
CA VAL A 53 35.33 -26.69 18.40
C VAL A 53 34.76 -27.50 19.55
N ILE A 54 33.58 -27.13 20.07
CA ILE A 54 33.01 -27.75 21.25
C ILE A 54 31.95 -28.76 20.82
N PRO A 55 32.07 -30.05 21.20
CA PRO A 55 31.01 -31.02 20.97
C PRO A 55 29.79 -30.63 21.80
N VAL A 56 28.76 -30.14 21.12
CA VAL A 56 27.49 -29.71 21.71
C VAL A 56 26.46 -30.84 21.68
N SER A 57 25.54 -30.84 22.64
CA SER A 57 24.44 -31.80 22.64
C SER A 57 23.55 -31.61 21.40
N PRO A 58 22.85 -32.66 20.92
CA PRO A 58 22.00 -32.57 19.72
C PRO A 58 20.93 -31.46 19.80
N ILE A 59 20.40 -31.20 21.00
CA ILE A 59 19.41 -30.13 21.24
C ILE A 59 20.04 -28.75 21.05
N ILE A 60 21.25 -28.55 21.59
CA ILE A 60 21.98 -27.29 21.43
C ILE A 60 22.39 -27.10 19.96
N SER A 61 22.75 -28.17 19.27
CA SER A 61 23.09 -28.13 17.84
C SER A 61 21.94 -27.72 16.91
N LEU A 62 20.68 -27.80 17.35
CA LEU A 62 19.54 -27.31 16.58
C LEU A 62 19.34 -25.80 16.74
N ILE A 63 19.61 -25.29 17.94
CA ILE A 63 19.31 -23.90 18.33
C ILE A 63 20.47 -22.96 17.99
N LEU A 64 21.70 -23.41 18.20
CA LEU A 64 22.90 -22.59 18.03
C LEU A 64 23.07 -22.04 16.60
N PRO A 65 22.82 -22.81 15.52
CA PRO A 65 22.88 -22.31 14.15
C PRO A 65 21.90 -21.19 13.85
N LEU A 66 20.70 -21.28 14.40
CA LEU A 66 19.70 -20.22 14.25
C LEU A 66 20.16 -18.93 14.94
N LEU A 67 20.74 -19.04 16.14
CA LEU A 67 21.21 -17.89 16.92
C LEU A 67 22.33 -17.13 16.21
N PHE A 68 23.36 -17.83 15.71
CA PHE A 68 24.45 -17.15 15.02
C PHE A 68 24.01 -16.60 13.66
N VAL A 69 23.19 -17.30 12.87
CA VAL A 69 22.65 -16.77 11.60
C VAL A 69 21.78 -15.53 11.85
N PHE A 70 20.96 -15.56 12.90
CA PHE A 70 20.13 -14.42 13.30
C PHE A 70 20.97 -13.23 13.78
N SER A 71 22.14 -13.46 14.38
CA SER A 71 23.07 -12.37 14.74
C SER A 71 23.50 -11.55 13.52
N ILE A 72 23.77 -12.18 12.37
CA ILE A 72 24.06 -11.47 11.12
C ILE A 72 22.79 -10.78 10.58
N ALA A 73 21.62 -11.41 10.69
CA ALA A 73 20.36 -10.78 10.29
C ALA A 73 20.10 -9.45 11.05
N GLN A 74 20.57 -9.33 12.30
CA GLN A 74 20.48 -8.09 13.08
C GLN A 74 21.33 -6.93 12.55
N SER A 75 22.29 -7.20 11.68
CA SER A 75 23.07 -6.17 10.99
C SER A 75 22.25 -5.38 9.95
N TYR A 76 21.01 -5.78 9.67
CA TYR A 76 20.11 -5.13 8.71
C TYR A 76 18.97 -4.35 9.40
N THR A 77 18.45 -3.31 8.75
CA THR A 77 17.34 -2.43 9.19
C THR A 77 15.98 -2.90 8.65
N VAL A 78 15.72 -4.20 8.73
CA VAL A 78 14.47 -4.84 8.30
C VAL A 78 13.63 -5.26 9.52
N ASP A 79 12.31 -5.40 9.34
CA ASP A 79 11.39 -5.90 10.37
C ASP A 79 11.85 -7.24 10.99
N TYR A 80 11.62 -7.38 12.29
CA TYR A 80 12.02 -8.57 13.06
C TYR A 80 11.39 -9.87 12.53
N LYS A 81 10.13 -9.83 12.07
CA LYS A 81 9.43 -11.00 11.51
C LYS A 81 10.11 -11.52 10.25
N THR A 82 10.52 -10.61 9.37
CA THR A 82 11.21 -10.91 8.11
C THR A 82 12.61 -11.45 8.37
N LYS A 83 13.36 -10.83 9.30
CA LYS A 83 14.68 -11.34 9.74
C LYS A 83 14.60 -12.78 10.22
N PHE A 84 13.66 -13.06 11.12
CA PHE A 84 13.49 -14.40 11.69
C PHE A 84 13.13 -15.45 10.63
N THR A 85 12.21 -15.10 9.72
CA THR A 85 11.77 -15.99 8.63
C THR A 85 12.92 -16.38 7.71
N PHE A 86 13.74 -15.41 7.28
CA PHE A 86 14.87 -15.69 6.39
C PHE A 86 16.07 -16.34 7.11
N SER A 87 16.25 -16.12 8.41
CA SER A 87 17.22 -16.89 9.21
C SER A 87 16.85 -18.37 9.28
N ILE A 88 15.57 -18.69 9.52
CA ILE A 88 15.09 -20.08 9.50
C ILE A 88 15.30 -20.70 8.11
N LEU A 89 14.94 -19.97 7.05
CA LEU A 89 15.14 -20.45 5.68
C LEU A 89 16.61 -20.77 5.40
N TYR A 90 17.53 -19.89 5.78
CA TYR A 90 18.96 -20.12 5.59
C TYR A 90 19.43 -21.38 6.33
N CYS A 91 19.03 -21.56 7.59
CA CYS A 91 19.39 -22.75 8.36
C CYS A 91 18.85 -24.04 7.71
N VAL A 92 17.61 -24.04 7.22
CA VAL A 92 17.02 -25.19 6.51
C VAL A 92 17.81 -25.50 5.24
N LEU A 93 18.12 -24.50 4.41
CA LEU A 93 18.90 -24.68 3.20
C LEU A 93 20.31 -25.21 3.50
N MET A 94 20.94 -24.73 4.58
CA MET A 94 22.29 -25.17 4.97
C MET A 94 22.30 -26.60 5.47
N SER A 95 21.31 -26.98 6.27
CA SER A 95 21.13 -28.37 6.69
C SER A 95 20.93 -29.29 5.49
N LEU A 96 20.08 -28.91 4.52
CA LEU A 96 19.88 -29.68 3.29
C LEU A 96 21.17 -29.82 2.47
N ALA A 97 21.93 -28.74 2.32
CA ALA A 97 23.20 -28.76 1.61
C ALA A 97 24.24 -29.67 2.29
N ASN A 98 24.34 -29.61 3.61
CA ASN A 98 25.23 -30.46 4.40
C ASN A 98 24.82 -31.95 4.35
N PHE A 99 23.53 -32.27 4.45
CA PHE A 99 23.05 -33.65 4.30
C PHE A 99 23.29 -34.21 2.89
N SER A 100 23.02 -33.40 1.86
CA SER A 100 23.30 -33.78 0.46
C SER A 100 24.79 -34.08 0.26
N SER A 101 25.63 -33.25 0.85
CA SER A 101 27.08 -33.44 0.81
C SER A 101 27.56 -34.69 1.55
N LEU A 102 27.05 -34.93 2.76
CA LEU A 102 27.35 -36.14 3.54
C LEU A 102 26.96 -37.40 2.75
N TYR A 103 25.82 -37.37 2.06
CA TYR A 103 25.38 -38.49 1.22
C TYR A 103 26.27 -38.72 0.00
N ILE A 104 26.75 -37.66 -0.67
CA ILE A 104 27.69 -37.77 -1.79
C ILE A 104 29.00 -38.43 -1.34
N PHE A 105 29.54 -38.02 -0.19
CA PHE A 105 30.75 -38.62 0.36
C PHE A 105 30.54 -40.05 0.85
N TYR A 106 29.37 -40.35 1.42
CA TYR A 106 28.99 -41.72 1.77
C TYR A 106 28.99 -42.63 0.53
N ALA A 107 28.43 -42.18 -0.59
CA ALA A 107 28.36 -42.95 -1.82
C ALA A 107 29.72 -43.14 -2.52
N LEU A 108 30.63 -42.16 -2.42
CA LEU A 108 31.92 -42.19 -3.10
C LEU A 108 33.01 -42.95 -2.33
N ASP A 109 33.02 -42.86 -1.00
CA ASP A 109 34.15 -43.32 -0.17
C ASP A 109 33.80 -44.54 0.71
N SER A 110 32.55 -45.02 0.70
CA SER A 110 32.08 -46.17 1.49
C SER A 110 32.39 -46.11 3.00
N VAL A 111 32.49 -44.89 3.55
CA VAL A 111 32.75 -44.64 4.97
C VAL A 111 31.44 -44.70 5.76
N ASP A 112 31.32 -45.60 6.74
CA ASP A 112 30.18 -45.63 7.67
C ASP A 112 30.31 -44.47 8.68
N PHE A 113 29.56 -43.38 8.44
CA PHE A 113 29.52 -42.26 9.36
C PHE A 113 28.67 -42.59 10.59
N ASN A 114 29.32 -43.05 11.66
CA ASN A 114 28.72 -43.00 12.99
C ASN A 114 28.67 -41.54 13.49
N PHE A 115 27.56 -41.16 14.12
CA PHE A 115 27.34 -39.81 14.68
C PHE A 115 28.29 -39.44 15.84
N ALA A 116 29.18 -40.35 16.23
CA ALA A 116 30.29 -40.08 17.13
C ALA A 116 31.60 -40.22 16.34
N PRO A 117 32.43 -39.17 16.24
CA PRO A 117 33.74 -39.28 15.59
C PRO A 117 34.64 -40.15 16.46
N VAL A 118 34.91 -41.38 16.02
CA VAL A 118 35.75 -42.32 16.77
C VAL A 118 37.21 -42.23 16.30
N ASN A 119 37.48 -41.89 15.02
CA ASN A 119 38.82 -41.86 14.43
C ASN A 119 39.16 -40.55 13.67
N GLU A 120 40.46 -40.25 13.47
CA GLU A 120 40.94 -39.09 12.67
C GLU A 120 40.42 -39.10 11.22
N GLN A 121 40.22 -40.28 10.66
CA GLN A 121 39.74 -40.47 9.29
C GLN A 121 38.29 -40.00 9.10
N ASP A 122 37.45 -40.19 10.13
CA ASP A 122 36.05 -39.73 10.15
C ASP A 122 35.98 -38.20 10.27
N GLN A 123 36.93 -37.59 10.97
CA GLN A 123 37.01 -36.13 11.10
C GLN A 123 37.38 -35.48 9.76
N ILE A 124 38.33 -36.05 9.02
CA ILE A 124 38.70 -35.57 7.68
C ILE A 124 37.52 -35.70 6.72
N ALA A 125 36.80 -36.82 6.76
CA ALA A 125 35.64 -37.05 5.91
C ALA A 125 34.48 -36.08 6.23
N ASN A 126 34.19 -35.83 7.52
CA ASN A 126 33.21 -34.83 7.94
C ASN A 126 33.60 -33.40 7.53
N THR A 127 34.89 -33.05 7.60
CA THR A 127 35.38 -31.73 7.17
C THR A 127 35.23 -31.55 5.66
N LYS A 128 35.52 -32.59 4.87
CA LYS A 128 35.31 -32.60 3.41
C LYS A 128 33.83 -32.46 3.05
N ALA A 129 32.94 -33.17 3.77
CA ALA A 129 31.50 -33.06 3.60
C ALA A 129 30.98 -31.66 3.97
N LEU A 130 31.47 -31.05 5.04
CA LEU A 130 31.09 -29.69 5.40
C LEU A 130 31.48 -28.68 4.30
N LEU A 131 32.68 -28.82 3.72
CA LEU A 131 33.15 -27.96 2.63
C LEU A 131 32.33 -28.12 1.34
N LEU A 132 31.99 -29.34 0.95
CA LEU A 132 31.12 -29.58 -0.21
C LEU A 132 29.69 -29.09 0.03
N GLY A 133 29.17 -29.21 1.26
CA GLY A 133 27.88 -28.63 1.65
C GLY A 133 27.89 -27.11 1.51
N CYS A 134 29.00 -26.47 1.89
CA CYS A 134 29.20 -25.05 1.66
C CYS A 134 29.24 -24.70 0.16
N MET A 135 29.86 -25.52 -0.71
CA MET A 135 29.85 -25.27 -2.16
C MET A 135 28.44 -25.34 -2.75
N ILE A 136 27.64 -26.32 -2.33
CA ILE A 136 26.23 -26.45 -2.72
C ILE A 136 25.43 -25.23 -2.25
N MET A 137 25.61 -24.80 -1.00
CA MET A 137 24.99 -23.59 -0.47
C MET A 137 25.35 -22.34 -1.29
N PHE A 138 26.61 -22.23 -1.74
CA PHE A 138 27.01 -21.10 -2.58
C PHE A 138 26.27 -21.09 -3.92
N ALA A 139 26.05 -22.26 -4.54
CA ALA A 139 25.23 -22.38 -5.75
C ALA A 139 23.76 -21.98 -5.49
N ILE A 140 23.18 -22.43 -4.37
CA ILE A 140 21.82 -22.05 -3.95
C ILE A 140 21.70 -20.53 -3.77
N ILE A 141 22.69 -19.89 -3.13
CA ILE A 141 22.72 -18.44 -2.94
C ILE A 141 22.74 -17.70 -4.28
N GLN A 142 23.47 -18.17 -5.29
CA GLN A 142 23.46 -17.54 -6.62
C GLN A 142 22.10 -17.65 -7.31
N ILE A 143 21.42 -18.79 -7.16
CA ILE A 143 20.06 -18.98 -7.67
C ILE A 143 19.08 -18.02 -6.97
N VAL A 144 19.13 -17.95 -5.63
CA VAL A 144 18.32 -17.01 -4.84
C VAL A 144 18.57 -15.57 -5.27
N ARG A 145 19.84 -15.19 -5.50
CA ARG A 145 20.21 -13.85 -5.94
C ARG A 145 19.66 -13.51 -7.33
N LEU A 146 19.65 -14.46 -8.27
CA LEU A 146 19.09 -14.26 -9.60
C LEU A 146 17.56 -14.04 -9.55
N VAL A 147 16.88 -14.75 -8.65
CA VAL A 147 15.43 -14.62 -8.44
C VAL A 147 15.08 -13.33 -7.70
N THR A 148 15.80 -12.97 -6.62
CA THR A 148 15.47 -11.76 -5.85
C THR A 148 15.77 -10.47 -6.60
N LYS A 149 16.78 -10.45 -7.48
CA LYS A 149 17.08 -9.26 -8.30
C LYS A 149 15.99 -8.95 -9.35
N ARG A 150 15.06 -9.89 -9.60
CA ARG A 150 13.84 -9.68 -10.39
C ARG A 150 12.65 -9.16 -9.57
N ARG A 151 12.75 -9.11 -8.23
CA ARG A 151 11.63 -8.77 -7.33
C ARG A 151 11.72 -7.33 -6.83
N SER A 152 10.75 -6.50 -7.19
CA SER A 152 10.51 -5.18 -6.59
C SER A 152 9.21 -5.12 -5.77
N PHE A 153 8.56 -6.24 -5.46
CA PHE A 153 7.21 -6.25 -4.88
C PHE A 153 7.00 -7.20 -3.69
N SER A 154 6.06 -6.84 -2.83
CA SER A 154 5.66 -7.58 -1.63
C SER A 154 4.67 -8.70 -1.97
N LEU A 155 4.97 -9.92 -1.53
CA LEU A 155 4.08 -11.07 -1.72
C LEU A 155 2.95 -11.08 -0.68
N HIS A 156 1.80 -11.63 -1.07
CA HIS A 156 0.65 -11.82 -0.18
C HIS A 156 0.90 -12.97 0.81
N SER A 157 0.47 -12.83 2.08
CA SER A 157 0.78 -13.72 3.21
C SER A 157 0.57 -15.23 2.96
N ARG A 158 -0.40 -15.59 2.11
CA ARG A 158 -0.70 -16.99 1.74
C ARG A 158 0.43 -17.70 0.99
N TYR A 159 1.25 -16.98 0.24
CA TYR A 159 2.36 -17.57 -0.51
C TYR A 159 3.56 -17.89 0.39
N TYR A 160 3.70 -17.20 1.54
CA TYR A 160 4.69 -17.56 2.56
C TYR A 160 4.32 -18.86 3.29
N LEU A 161 3.02 -19.19 3.42
CA LEU A 161 2.57 -20.46 3.99
C LEU A 161 2.87 -21.65 3.07
N LEU A 162 2.65 -21.49 1.75
CA LEU A 162 3.05 -22.47 0.75
C LEU A 162 4.56 -22.74 0.74
N PHE A 163 5.36 -21.71 1.04
CA PHE A 163 6.81 -21.82 1.16
C PHE A 163 7.25 -22.63 2.39
N LEU A 164 6.46 -22.65 3.47
CA LEU A 164 6.71 -23.48 4.66
C LEU A 164 6.42 -24.97 4.46
N VAL A 165 5.63 -25.33 3.45
CA VAL A 165 5.36 -26.75 3.10
C VAL A 165 6.63 -27.44 2.59
N ILE A 166 7.53 -26.70 1.92
CA ILE A 166 8.80 -27.23 1.41
C ILE A 166 9.66 -27.82 2.56
N PRO A 167 9.98 -27.10 3.65
CA PRO A 167 10.70 -27.67 4.80
C PRO A 167 10.02 -28.88 5.45
N ILE A 168 8.69 -28.92 5.49
CA ILE A 168 7.93 -30.01 6.12
C ILE A 168 8.03 -31.29 5.29
N VAL A 169 7.89 -31.18 3.96
CA VAL A 169 8.07 -32.29 3.03
C VAL A 169 9.52 -32.76 3.03
N SER A 170 10.50 -31.84 3.05
CA SER A 170 11.93 -32.16 3.20
C SER A 170 12.24 -32.94 4.49
N PHE A 171 11.59 -32.56 5.60
CA PHE A 171 11.77 -33.20 6.90
C PHE A 171 11.13 -34.61 6.94
N TYR A 172 9.97 -34.78 6.32
CA TYR A 172 9.32 -36.09 6.18
C TYR A 172 10.11 -37.04 5.27
N GLN A 173 10.91 -36.52 4.35
CA GLN A 173 11.71 -37.34 3.45
C GLN A 173 13.03 -37.79 4.10
N LEU A 174 13.59 -36.99 5.01
CA LEU A 174 14.71 -37.37 5.89
C LEU A 174 14.41 -38.61 6.74
N SER A 175 13.16 -38.87 7.10
CA SER A 175 12.77 -40.08 7.84
C SER A 175 12.65 -41.34 6.97
N ILE A 176 12.61 -41.20 5.64
CA ILE A 176 12.54 -42.32 4.67
C ILE A 176 13.95 -42.77 4.23
N LEU A 177 14.94 -41.86 4.27
CA LEU A 177 16.33 -42.07 3.87
C LEU A 177 17.14 -43.03 4.76
N THR A 178 16.51 -43.67 5.76
CA THR A 178 17.17 -44.60 6.70
C THR A 178 17.45 -45.99 6.10
N TYR A 179 17.01 -46.27 4.87
CA TYR A 179 17.24 -47.55 4.19
C TYR A 179 18.36 -47.43 3.13
N LYS A 180 19.41 -48.24 3.30
CA LYS A 180 20.60 -48.32 2.43
C LYS A 180 20.25 -49.02 1.11
N ASP A 181 19.58 -48.32 0.19
CA ASP A 181 19.22 -48.88 -1.13
C ASP A 181 19.40 -47.88 -2.29
N VAL A 182 19.56 -48.42 -3.52
CA VAL A 182 19.65 -47.66 -4.79
C VAL A 182 18.48 -46.69 -4.98
N TYR A 183 17.32 -47.03 -4.42
CA TYR A 183 16.13 -46.18 -4.39
C TYR A 183 16.39 -44.83 -3.70
N SER A 184 17.29 -44.77 -2.72
CA SER A 184 17.67 -43.54 -2.01
C SER A 184 18.31 -42.51 -2.94
N PHE A 185 19.17 -42.94 -3.87
CA PHE A 185 19.81 -42.05 -4.85
C PHE A 185 18.80 -41.43 -5.83
N ILE A 186 17.85 -42.24 -6.30
CA ILE A 186 16.75 -41.80 -7.17
C ILE A 186 15.87 -40.79 -6.44
N THR A 187 15.61 -41.00 -5.14
CA THR A 187 14.81 -40.05 -4.34
C THR A 187 15.50 -38.69 -4.13
N VAL A 188 16.83 -38.66 -3.93
CA VAL A 188 17.59 -37.41 -3.77
C VAL A 188 17.63 -36.60 -5.08
N ILE A 189 17.86 -37.26 -6.21
CA ILE A 189 17.83 -36.60 -7.53
C ILE A 189 16.43 -36.11 -7.87
N GLY A 190 15.41 -36.97 -7.68
CA GLY A 190 14.02 -36.59 -7.89
C GLY A 190 13.60 -35.39 -7.03
N PHE A 191 14.11 -35.30 -5.80
CA PHE A 191 13.85 -34.20 -4.89
C PHE A 191 14.53 -32.89 -5.34
N LEU A 192 15.79 -32.93 -5.77
CA LEU A 192 16.46 -31.76 -6.35
C LEU A 192 15.70 -31.24 -7.57
N LEU A 193 15.28 -32.15 -8.46
CA LEU A 193 14.50 -31.83 -9.65
C LEU A 193 13.13 -31.25 -9.30
N LEU A 194 12.45 -31.79 -8.29
CA LEU A 194 11.19 -31.29 -7.77
C LEU A 194 11.34 -29.88 -7.18
N ASN A 195 12.38 -29.60 -6.40
CA ASN A 195 12.62 -28.26 -5.85
C ASN A 195 12.90 -27.24 -6.96
N VAL A 196 13.72 -27.59 -7.96
CA VAL A 196 13.97 -26.73 -9.12
C VAL A 196 12.68 -26.47 -9.90
N THR A 197 11.86 -27.50 -10.12
CA THR A 197 10.58 -27.38 -10.83
C THR A 197 9.60 -26.52 -10.06
N ILE A 198 9.51 -26.67 -8.74
CA ILE A 198 8.66 -25.85 -7.88
C ILE A 198 9.08 -24.39 -7.96
N VAL A 199 10.39 -24.09 -7.84
CA VAL A 199 10.90 -22.71 -7.97
C VAL A 199 10.56 -22.13 -9.35
N TYR A 200 10.71 -22.91 -10.42
CA TYR A 200 10.37 -22.49 -11.78
C TYR A 200 8.86 -22.21 -11.97
N ILE A 201 7.99 -23.06 -11.42
CA ILE A 201 6.54 -22.85 -11.47
C ILE A 201 6.16 -21.61 -10.66
N PHE A 202 6.77 -21.41 -9.50
CA PHE A 202 6.52 -20.21 -8.68
C PHE A 202 6.94 -18.92 -9.38
N ASP A 203 8.08 -18.91 -10.09
CA ASP A 203 8.53 -17.75 -10.87
C ASP A 203 7.50 -17.37 -11.93
N ASN A 204 7.03 -18.35 -12.71
CA ASN A 204 5.99 -18.15 -13.72
C ASN A 204 4.64 -17.67 -13.12
N ILE A 205 4.25 -18.19 -11.96
CA ILE A 205 3.02 -17.76 -11.27
C ILE A 205 3.14 -16.30 -10.82
N ILE A 206 4.30 -15.92 -10.28
CA ILE A 206 4.54 -14.54 -9.81
C ILE A 206 4.50 -13.56 -10.99
N ASP A 207 5.19 -13.86 -12.09
CA ASP A 207 5.17 -13.02 -13.30
C ASP A 207 3.74 -12.84 -13.84
N LYS A 208 2.95 -13.92 -13.83
CA LYS A 208 1.55 -13.88 -14.26
C LYS A 208 0.68 -13.03 -13.32
N PHE A 209 0.92 -13.11 -12.01
CA PHE A 209 0.24 -12.26 -11.03
C PHE A 209 0.60 -10.79 -11.19
N GLN A 210 1.88 -10.48 -11.49
CA GLN A 210 2.31 -9.12 -11.77
C GLN A 210 1.59 -8.57 -12.99
N PHE A 211 1.59 -9.31 -14.09
CA PHE A 211 0.90 -8.91 -15.32
C PHE A 211 -0.59 -8.67 -15.09
N MET A 212 -1.24 -9.53 -14.30
CA MET A 212 -2.65 -9.35 -13.92
C MET A 212 -2.89 -8.09 -13.08
N HIS A 213 -1.99 -7.77 -12.15
CA HIS A 213 -2.12 -6.59 -11.31
C HIS A 213 -1.92 -5.30 -12.12
N GLU A 214 -0.90 -5.25 -12.98
CA GLU A 214 -0.65 -4.13 -13.88
C GLU A 214 -1.83 -3.92 -14.84
N ASN A 215 -2.39 -4.99 -15.41
CA ASN A 215 -3.59 -4.89 -16.24
C ASN A 215 -4.81 -4.38 -15.47
N ALA A 216 -5.01 -4.80 -14.22
CA ALA A 216 -6.12 -4.28 -13.41
C ALA A 216 -5.95 -2.77 -13.12
N GLN A 217 -4.73 -2.32 -12.83
CA GLN A 217 -4.43 -0.91 -12.65
C GLN A 217 -4.64 -0.09 -13.94
N LEU A 218 -4.16 -0.61 -15.07
CA LEU A 218 -4.38 -0.01 -16.39
C LEU A 218 -5.88 0.09 -16.71
N GLN A 219 -6.66 -0.96 -16.43
CA GLN A 219 -8.10 -0.96 -16.63
C GLN A 219 -8.78 0.13 -15.79
N HIS A 220 -8.44 0.22 -14.50
CA HIS A 220 -8.97 1.30 -13.64
C HIS A 220 -8.59 2.70 -14.16
N GLN A 221 -7.39 2.86 -14.70
CA GLN A 221 -6.95 4.12 -15.28
C GLN A 221 -7.75 4.45 -16.56
N MET A 222 -8.03 3.46 -17.40
CA MET A 222 -8.88 3.61 -18.59
C MET A 222 -10.31 4.00 -18.20
N ASP A 223 -10.93 3.28 -17.26
CA ASP A 223 -12.28 3.58 -16.79
C ASP A 223 -12.40 5.02 -16.23
N TYR A 224 -11.36 5.47 -15.50
CA TYR A 224 -11.28 6.84 -15.01
C TYR A 224 -11.15 7.88 -16.14
N GLN A 225 -10.35 7.57 -17.16
CA GLN A 225 -10.20 8.43 -18.34
C GLN A 225 -11.51 8.52 -19.13
N ASP A 226 -12.22 7.42 -19.31
CA ASP A 226 -13.51 7.38 -20.01
C ASP A 226 -14.56 8.21 -19.26
N ALA A 227 -14.65 8.07 -17.94
CA ALA A 227 -15.55 8.90 -17.13
C ALA A 227 -15.23 10.41 -17.21
N ASN A 228 -13.95 10.77 -17.31
CA ASN A 228 -13.55 12.17 -17.52
C ASN A 228 -13.83 12.64 -18.94
N TYR A 229 -13.63 11.79 -19.94
CA TYR A 229 -13.96 12.08 -21.33
C TYR A 229 -15.47 12.36 -21.47
N GLU A 230 -16.34 11.56 -20.86
CA GLU A 230 -17.78 11.81 -20.85
C GLU A 230 -18.13 13.18 -20.25
N LYS A 231 -17.50 13.57 -19.13
CA LYS A 231 -17.69 14.91 -18.53
C LYS A 231 -17.28 16.03 -19.49
N VAL A 232 -16.15 15.86 -20.18
CA VAL A 232 -15.68 16.84 -21.18
C VAL A 232 -16.66 16.92 -22.35
N VAL A 233 -17.15 15.78 -22.86
CA VAL A 233 -18.16 15.74 -23.92
C VAL A 233 -19.46 16.42 -23.47
N HIS A 234 -19.91 16.20 -22.24
CA HIS A 234 -21.09 16.87 -21.68
C HIS A 234 -20.89 18.38 -21.53
N SER A 235 -19.72 18.80 -21.05
CA SER A 235 -19.35 20.22 -20.97
C SER A 235 -19.34 20.85 -22.36
N PHE A 236 -18.72 20.20 -23.36
CA PHE A 236 -18.70 20.70 -24.73
C PHE A 236 -20.11 20.81 -25.33
N LYS A 237 -20.98 19.83 -25.07
CA LYS A 237 -22.40 19.92 -25.47
C LYS A 237 -23.12 21.11 -24.82
N SER A 238 -22.85 21.40 -23.53
CA SER A 238 -23.42 22.57 -22.87
C SER A 238 -22.90 23.90 -23.45
N ILE A 239 -21.60 23.98 -23.75
CA ILE A 239 -21.01 25.17 -24.41
C ILE A 239 -21.63 25.37 -25.79
N LYS A 240 -21.76 24.30 -26.59
CA LYS A 240 -22.41 24.37 -27.90
C LYS A 240 -23.85 24.85 -27.81
N ARG A 241 -24.59 24.44 -26.78
CA ARG A 241 -25.95 24.94 -26.51
C ARG A 241 -25.94 26.43 -26.18
N ILE A 242 -25.05 26.87 -25.29
CA ILE A 242 -24.90 28.30 -24.95
C ILE A 242 -24.57 29.12 -26.19
N ILE A 243 -23.62 28.69 -27.02
CA ILE A 243 -23.27 29.37 -28.27
C ILE A 243 -24.48 29.44 -29.20
N HIS A 244 -25.23 28.34 -29.34
CA HIS A 244 -26.43 28.32 -30.17
C HIS A 244 -27.48 29.31 -29.66
N ASP A 245 -27.80 29.26 -28.37
CA ASP A 245 -28.81 30.12 -27.75
C ASP A 245 -28.41 31.60 -27.88
N THR A 246 -27.13 31.93 -27.65
CA THR A 246 -26.59 33.29 -27.83
C THR A 246 -26.67 33.76 -29.28
N ASN A 247 -26.34 32.90 -30.24
CA ASN A 247 -26.48 33.24 -31.67
C ASN A 247 -27.96 33.50 -32.02
N GLN A 248 -28.90 32.72 -31.48
CA GLN A 248 -30.33 32.97 -31.67
C GLN A 248 -30.76 34.32 -31.08
N GLN A 249 -30.27 34.68 -29.88
CA GLN A 249 -30.54 36.00 -29.30
C GLN A 249 -30.05 37.12 -30.24
N PHE A 250 -28.83 37.01 -30.78
CA PHE A 250 -28.28 38.03 -31.69
C PHE A 250 -29.01 38.10 -33.03
N LEU A 251 -29.38 36.95 -33.62
CA LEU A 251 -30.17 36.91 -34.85
C LEU A 251 -31.53 37.57 -34.68
N TYR A 252 -32.20 37.34 -33.53
CA TYR A 252 -33.47 38.00 -33.22
C TYR A 252 -33.31 39.52 -33.12
N ILE A 253 -32.28 39.99 -32.41
CA ILE A 253 -31.98 41.43 -32.29
C ILE A 253 -31.69 42.03 -33.68
N GLU A 254 -30.90 41.36 -34.51
CA GLU A 254 -30.59 41.79 -35.88
C GLU A 254 -31.85 41.93 -36.73
N GLU A 255 -32.75 40.95 -36.68
CA GLU A 255 -34.01 40.95 -37.43
C GLU A 255 -34.95 42.08 -36.99
N CYS A 256 -35.09 42.31 -35.67
CA CYS A 256 -35.88 43.44 -35.15
C CYS A 256 -35.32 44.79 -35.61
N ILE A 257 -33.98 44.95 -35.65
CA ILE A 257 -33.34 46.17 -36.16
C ILE A 257 -33.62 46.33 -37.66
N LYS A 258 -33.50 45.27 -38.46
CA LYS A 258 -33.82 45.31 -39.91
C LYS A 258 -35.26 45.69 -40.20
N ARG A 259 -36.20 45.28 -39.34
CA ARG A 259 -37.64 45.62 -39.43
C ARG A 259 -37.99 46.99 -38.84
N ASN A 260 -37.00 47.73 -38.32
CA ASN A 260 -37.18 49.00 -37.63
C ASN A 260 -38.06 48.90 -36.35
N GLU A 261 -38.13 47.71 -35.75
CA GLU A 261 -38.86 47.40 -34.51
C GLU A 261 -37.98 47.62 -33.28
N LEU A 262 -37.46 48.85 -33.11
CA LEU A 262 -36.47 49.17 -32.08
C LEU A 262 -36.96 48.92 -30.65
N ALA A 263 -38.26 49.10 -30.39
CA ALA A 263 -38.86 48.83 -29.07
C ALA A 263 -38.79 47.34 -28.69
N ALA A 264 -39.08 46.44 -29.63
CA ALA A 264 -39.04 44.99 -29.40
C ALA A 264 -37.61 44.48 -29.18
N ALA A 265 -36.63 45.04 -29.91
CA ALA A 265 -35.21 44.74 -29.68
C ALA A 265 -34.76 45.17 -28.27
N MET A 266 -35.15 46.38 -27.85
CA MET A 266 -34.79 46.93 -26.54
C MET A 266 -35.39 46.11 -25.39
N GLU A 267 -36.65 45.69 -25.54
CA GLU A 267 -37.32 44.82 -24.57
C GLU A 267 -36.61 43.47 -24.45
N HIS A 268 -36.26 42.84 -25.58
CA HIS A 268 -35.58 41.55 -25.60
C HIS A 268 -34.18 41.59 -24.96
N ILE A 269 -33.41 42.66 -25.21
CA ILE A 269 -32.12 42.91 -24.55
C ILE A 269 -32.32 43.01 -23.03
N LYS A 270 -33.32 43.79 -22.59
CA LYS A 270 -33.61 43.98 -21.16
C LYS A 270 -34.03 42.68 -20.48
N THR A 271 -34.88 41.88 -21.12
CA THR A 271 -35.28 40.56 -20.60
C THR A 271 -34.09 39.60 -20.51
N THR A 272 -33.20 39.62 -21.50
CA THR A 272 -32.01 38.76 -21.54
C THR A 272 -31.02 39.15 -20.44
N LEU A 273 -30.76 40.45 -20.27
CA LEU A 273 -29.93 40.97 -19.18
C LEU A 273 -30.50 40.63 -17.81
N ASN A 274 -31.82 40.80 -17.60
CA ASN A 274 -32.46 40.42 -16.34
C ASN A 274 -32.34 38.93 -16.02
N LYS A 275 -32.40 38.05 -17.04
CA LYS A 275 -32.20 36.60 -16.85
C LYS A 275 -30.75 36.28 -16.45
N VAL A 276 -29.78 36.96 -17.04
CA VAL A 276 -28.36 36.81 -16.72
C VAL A 276 -28.06 37.36 -15.32
N GLU A 277 -28.59 38.54 -14.98
CA GLU A 277 -28.45 39.15 -13.65
C GLU A 277 -29.14 38.33 -12.56
N GLY A 278 -30.32 37.78 -12.82
CA GLY A 278 -31.05 36.90 -11.90
C GLY A 278 -30.31 35.58 -11.59
N ALA A 279 -29.48 35.10 -12.50
CA ALA A 279 -28.60 33.96 -12.27
C ALA A 279 -27.34 34.33 -11.45
N TYR A 280 -26.93 35.60 -11.45
CA TYR A 280 -25.68 36.08 -10.85
C TYR A 280 -25.83 36.55 -9.38
N HIS A 281 -27.03 36.93 -8.94
CA HIS A 281 -27.21 37.72 -7.70
C HIS A 281 -27.44 36.95 -6.39
N ARG A 282 -27.28 35.63 -6.31
CA ARG A 282 -27.56 34.90 -5.05
C ARG A 282 -26.39 34.82 -4.07
N VAL A 283 -25.15 34.78 -4.56
CA VAL A 283 -23.94 34.67 -3.72
C VAL A 283 -22.81 35.42 -4.40
N ASN A 284 -22.29 36.47 -3.76
CA ASN A 284 -21.14 37.25 -4.25
C ASN A 284 -20.23 37.60 -3.07
N THR A 285 -19.43 36.62 -2.66
CA THR A 285 -18.41 36.79 -1.61
C THR A 285 -17.07 37.26 -2.18
N GLY A 286 -16.91 37.21 -3.50
CA GLY A 286 -15.68 37.55 -4.22
C GLY A 286 -14.67 36.41 -4.29
N ASN A 287 -14.94 35.29 -3.60
CA ASN A 287 -14.17 34.06 -3.73
C ASN A 287 -14.90 33.09 -4.68
N LEU A 288 -14.34 32.87 -5.87
CA LEU A 288 -14.95 32.06 -6.93
C LEU A 288 -15.34 30.64 -6.49
N VAL A 289 -14.55 30.01 -5.61
CA VAL A 289 -14.83 28.64 -5.14
C VAL A 289 -16.06 28.62 -4.24
N ILE A 290 -16.12 29.54 -3.27
CA ILE A 290 -17.26 29.66 -2.35
C ILE A 290 -18.52 30.03 -3.13
N ASP A 291 -18.41 31.03 -4.02
CA ASP A 291 -19.54 31.52 -4.80
C ASP A 291 -20.12 30.42 -5.69
N ALA A 292 -19.28 29.64 -6.37
CA ALA A 292 -19.72 28.54 -7.22
C ALA A 292 -20.39 27.41 -6.41
N LEU A 293 -19.79 26.98 -5.30
CA LEU A 293 -20.29 25.85 -4.50
C LEU A 293 -21.61 26.18 -3.80
N VAL A 294 -21.71 27.37 -3.20
CA VAL A 294 -22.93 27.79 -2.51
C VAL A 294 -24.04 28.07 -3.52
N THR A 295 -23.75 28.70 -4.67
CA THR A 295 -24.74 28.91 -5.74
C THR A 295 -25.29 27.60 -6.28
N ASN A 296 -24.42 26.62 -6.54
CA ASN A 296 -24.85 25.29 -6.96
C ASN A 296 -25.76 24.63 -5.91
N THR A 297 -25.39 24.74 -4.63
CA THR A 297 -26.18 24.21 -3.52
C THR A 297 -27.56 24.86 -3.41
N LEU A 298 -27.65 26.18 -3.58
CA LEU A 298 -28.93 26.91 -3.60
C LEU A 298 -29.82 26.42 -4.75
N ASN A 299 -29.25 26.20 -5.94
CA ASN A 299 -29.99 25.69 -7.10
C ASN A 299 -30.51 24.26 -6.87
N ILE A 300 -29.68 23.38 -6.30
CA ILE A 300 -30.09 22.01 -5.93
C ILE A 300 -31.17 22.05 -4.85
N GLY A 301 -31.02 22.91 -3.84
CA GLY A 301 -32.00 23.08 -2.77
C GLY A 301 -33.36 23.49 -3.31
N GLN A 302 -33.40 24.51 -4.17
CA GLN A 302 -34.63 24.98 -4.81
C GLN A 302 -35.30 23.87 -5.63
N ALA A 303 -34.54 23.09 -6.40
CA ALA A 303 -35.07 21.99 -7.21
C ALA A 303 -35.63 20.82 -6.37
N ASN A 304 -35.20 20.68 -5.11
CA ASN A 304 -35.59 19.57 -4.23
C ASN A 304 -36.51 19.99 -3.06
N GLY A 305 -36.99 21.24 -3.05
CA GLY A 305 -37.85 21.79 -2.00
C GLY A 305 -37.14 21.89 -0.64
N ILE A 306 -35.84 22.16 -0.62
CA ILE A 306 -35.04 22.36 0.60
C ILE A 306 -34.90 23.86 0.83
N ARG A 307 -35.29 24.34 2.02
CA ARG A 307 -35.05 25.73 2.41
C ARG A 307 -33.59 25.89 2.82
N ILE A 308 -32.86 26.76 2.13
CA ILE A 308 -31.44 27.02 2.39
C ILE A 308 -31.25 28.49 2.72
N ASP A 309 -30.73 28.77 3.92
CA ASP A 309 -30.36 30.10 4.36
C ASP A 309 -28.83 30.26 4.37
N THR A 310 -28.33 31.40 3.88
CA THR A 310 -26.88 31.67 3.75
C THR A 310 -26.47 32.91 4.53
N LYS A 311 -25.38 32.82 5.30
CA LYS A 311 -24.71 33.96 5.96
C LYS A 311 -23.22 33.91 5.61
N LEU A 312 -22.79 34.77 4.71
CA LEU A 312 -21.45 34.73 4.13
C LEU A 312 -20.75 36.07 4.33
N ASN A 313 -19.75 36.11 5.21
CA ASN A 313 -18.95 37.31 5.46
C ASN A 313 -17.46 36.95 5.34
N LEU A 314 -16.81 37.39 4.27
CA LEU A 314 -15.36 37.25 4.09
C LEU A 314 -14.68 38.60 4.33
N CYS A 315 -13.62 38.63 5.14
CA CYS A 315 -12.78 39.83 5.32
C CYS A 315 -11.95 40.17 4.06
N SER A 316 -11.60 39.17 3.23
CA SER A 316 -10.88 39.34 1.97
C SER A 316 -11.36 38.31 0.94
N GLN A 317 -11.20 38.65 -0.35
CA GLN A 317 -11.48 37.73 -1.47
C GLN A 317 -10.45 36.60 -1.56
N GLU A 318 -9.22 36.89 -1.14
CA GLU A 318 -8.11 35.94 -1.08
C GLU A 318 -8.04 35.29 0.30
N VAL A 319 -8.59 34.09 0.40
CA VAL A 319 -8.36 33.18 1.52
C VAL A 319 -7.08 32.41 1.23
N GLN A 320 -6.10 32.42 2.15
CA GLN A 320 -4.80 31.73 1.94
C GLN A 320 -4.90 30.20 2.14
N ILE A 321 -5.97 29.60 1.61
CA ILE A 321 -6.19 28.16 1.58
C ILE A 321 -6.18 27.73 0.11
N ASP A 322 -5.59 26.57 -0.18
CA ASP A 322 -5.54 26.07 -1.54
C ASP A 322 -6.96 25.84 -2.09
N ARG A 323 -7.18 26.24 -3.35
CA ARG A 323 -8.51 26.16 -3.99
C ARG A 323 -9.06 24.73 -4.00
N TYR A 324 -8.20 23.73 -4.19
CA TYR A 324 -8.59 22.32 -4.17
C TYR A 324 -9.04 21.91 -2.76
N ASP A 325 -8.30 22.29 -1.73
CA ASP A 325 -8.65 21.96 -0.36
C ASP A 325 -9.96 22.63 0.08
N LEU A 326 -10.18 23.88 -0.35
CA LEU A 326 -11.44 24.60 -0.14
C LEU A 326 -12.62 23.89 -0.83
N CYS A 327 -12.42 23.41 -2.06
CA CYS A 327 -13.40 22.59 -2.78
C CYS A 327 -13.72 21.29 -2.04
N VAL A 328 -12.71 20.59 -1.53
CA VAL A 328 -12.89 19.33 -0.81
C VAL A 328 -13.65 19.57 0.50
N VAL A 329 -13.29 20.60 1.28
CA VAL A 329 -13.95 20.86 2.57
C VAL A 329 -15.39 21.31 2.37
N ILE A 330 -15.60 22.41 1.64
CA ILE A 330 -16.94 22.98 1.45
C ILE A 330 -17.83 22.01 0.66
N GLY A 331 -17.30 21.41 -0.40
CA GLY A 331 -18.05 20.45 -1.22
C GLY A 331 -18.56 19.26 -0.42
N ASN A 332 -17.70 18.59 0.35
CA ASN A 332 -18.13 17.45 1.17
C ASN A 332 -19.13 17.85 2.26
N MET A 333 -18.98 19.02 2.88
CA MET A 333 -19.93 19.49 3.89
C MET A 333 -21.31 19.80 3.29
N LEU A 334 -21.36 20.48 2.13
CA LEU A 334 -22.60 20.81 1.44
C LEU A 334 -23.29 19.56 0.87
N ASP A 335 -22.54 18.65 0.27
CA ASP A 335 -23.06 17.38 -0.25
C ASP A 335 -23.69 16.55 0.88
N ASN A 336 -23.03 16.46 2.03
CA ASN A 336 -23.56 15.78 3.21
C ASN A 336 -24.87 16.41 3.69
N ALA A 337 -24.93 17.74 3.74
CA ALA A 337 -26.15 18.45 4.15
C ALA A 337 -27.30 18.21 3.16
N ILE A 338 -27.05 18.30 1.86
CA ILE A 338 -28.06 18.04 0.81
C ILE A 338 -28.54 16.59 0.88
N GLU A 339 -27.62 15.62 0.98
CA GLU A 339 -27.96 14.19 1.02
C GLU A 339 -28.83 13.87 2.25
N ALA A 340 -28.48 14.42 3.41
CA ALA A 340 -29.25 14.26 4.63
C ALA A 340 -30.63 14.91 4.52
N SER A 341 -30.73 16.15 4.01
CA SER A 341 -32.00 16.84 3.85
C SER A 341 -32.93 16.17 2.84
N LYS A 342 -32.41 15.56 1.76
CA LYS A 342 -33.21 14.81 0.78
C LYS A 342 -33.91 13.57 1.38
N LYS A 343 -33.34 12.99 2.45
CA LYS A 343 -33.88 11.79 3.10
C LYS A 343 -35.06 12.09 4.04
N LEU A 344 -35.26 13.36 4.42
CA LEU A 344 -36.37 13.77 5.28
C LEU A 344 -37.71 13.63 4.54
N LYS A 345 -38.64 12.90 5.17
CA LYS A 345 -39.98 12.63 4.62
C LYS A 345 -40.86 13.87 4.62
N ILE A 346 -40.73 14.73 5.63
CA ILE A 346 -41.51 15.95 5.78
C ILE A 346 -40.77 17.08 5.06
N ALA A 347 -41.41 17.69 4.06
CA ALA A 347 -40.80 18.75 3.26
C ALA A 347 -40.46 20.00 4.09
N GLU A 348 -41.29 20.34 5.07
CA GLU A 348 -41.09 21.48 5.97
C GLU A 348 -39.85 21.34 6.87
N ASP A 349 -39.43 20.11 7.14
CA ASP A 349 -38.23 19.83 7.93
C ASP A 349 -36.94 19.92 7.11
N ARG A 350 -37.02 20.07 5.78
CA ARG A 350 -35.86 20.19 4.89
C ARG A 350 -35.24 21.57 4.97
N TYR A 351 -34.34 21.72 5.94
CA TYR A 351 -33.65 22.98 6.19
C TYR A 351 -32.14 22.82 6.26
N ILE A 352 -31.42 23.74 5.61
CA ILE A 352 -29.96 23.87 5.67
C ILE A 352 -29.61 25.33 5.96
N LEU A 353 -28.67 25.55 6.88
CA LEU A 353 -28.07 26.85 7.17
C LEU A 353 -26.58 26.80 6.88
N ILE A 354 -26.13 27.65 5.97
CA ILE A 354 -24.73 27.78 5.57
C ILE A 354 -24.17 29.08 6.14
N LYS A 355 -23.14 28.97 6.98
CA LYS A 355 -22.40 30.09 7.54
C LYS A 355 -20.94 29.97 7.15
N ILE A 356 -20.42 30.97 6.45
CA ILE A 356 -19.00 31.04 6.12
C ILE A 356 -18.49 32.41 6.56
N HIS A 357 -17.51 32.39 7.45
CA HIS A 357 -16.93 33.59 8.04
C HIS A 357 -15.41 33.52 7.91
N SER A 358 -14.78 34.55 7.36
CA SER A 358 -13.32 34.67 7.35
C SER A 358 -12.90 35.88 8.16
N THR A 359 -11.85 35.73 8.95
CA THR A 359 -11.05 36.84 9.51
C THR A 359 -9.77 37.01 8.67
N GLU A 360 -8.81 37.81 9.14
CA GLU A 360 -7.51 37.98 8.47
C GLU A 360 -6.64 36.71 8.46
N SER A 361 -6.85 35.77 9.40
CA SER A 361 -5.99 34.60 9.59
C SER A 361 -6.73 33.28 9.80
N THR A 362 -8.06 33.29 9.76
CA THR A 362 -8.86 32.07 9.96
C THR A 362 -10.11 32.06 9.09
N LEU A 363 -10.44 30.89 8.56
CA LEU A 363 -11.69 30.60 7.88
C LEU A 363 -12.53 29.68 8.77
N LEU A 364 -13.75 30.10 9.05
CA LEU A 364 -14.78 29.31 9.72
C LEU A 364 -15.86 28.92 8.73
N ILE A 365 -16.08 27.62 8.57
CA ILE A 365 -17.16 27.04 7.77
C ILE A 365 -18.08 26.30 8.73
N HIS A 366 -19.34 26.70 8.77
CA HIS A 366 -20.35 26.11 9.64
C HIS A 366 -21.60 25.78 8.83
N ILE A 367 -21.91 24.48 8.70
CA ILE A 367 -23.07 23.99 7.97
C ILE A 367 -23.95 23.19 8.92
N LEU A 368 -25.23 23.55 8.95
CA LEU A 368 -26.23 22.95 9.80
C LEU A 368 -27.36 22.41 8.93
N ASN A 369 -27.80 21.19 9.19
CA ASN A 369 -28.98 20.62 8.52
C ASN A 369 -29.84 19.82 9.50
N HIS A 370 -31.14 19.71 9.21
CA HIS A 370 -32.01 18.80 9.96
C HIS A 370 -31.75 17.33 9.61
N MET A 371 -31.98 16.43 10.57
CA MET A 371 -31.82 14.98 10.45
C MET A 371 -32.90 14.24 11.25
N GLU A 372 -33.33 13.06 10.79
CA GLU A 372 -34.48 12.35 11.40
C GLU A 372 -34.09 11.54 12.67
N ASN A 373 -32.84 11.06 12.78
CA ASN A 373 -32.36 10.20 13.88
C ASN A 373 -31.15 10.80 14.59
N GLU A 374 -31.16 10.82 15.93
CA GLU A 374 -30.07 11.38 16.76
C GLU A 374 -28.85 10.44 16.96
N ALA A 375 -28.97 9.15 16.65
CA ALA A 375 -28.03 8.13 17.14
C ALA A 375 -27.49 7.14 16.07
N ALA A 376 -27.68 7.42 14.79
CA ALA A 376 -27.06 6.65 13.72
C ALA A 376 -26.36 7.63 12.77
N TYR A 377 -25.35 7.18 12.01
CA TYR A 377 -24.68 7.95 10.96
C TYR A 377 -23.48 8.82 11.37
N LEU A 378 -22.50 8.22 12.06
CA LEU A 378 -21.09 8.47 11.70
C LEU A 378 -20.58 7.52 10.60
N HIS A 379 -21.44 6.60 10.14
CA HIS A 379 -21.20 5.74 8.98
C HIS A 379 -22.11 6.17 7.82
N SER A 380 -21.49 6.56 6.71
CA SER A 380 -22.15 6.73 5.41
C SER A 380 -22.90 5.44 5.04
N GLN A 381 -24.09 5.55 4.44
CA GLN A 381 -24.87 4.41 3.91
C GLN A 381 -24.97 4.49 2.38
N LYS A 382 -23.86 4.80 1.71
CA LYS A 382 -23.78 4.64 0.25
C LYS A 382 -23.78 3.13 -0.06
N PRO A 383 -24.37 2.68 -1.17
CA PRO A 383 -24.51 1.25 -1.50
C PRO A 383 -23.16 0.53 -1.76
N ASN A 384 -22.03 1.23 -1.68
CA ASN A 384 -20.72 0.72 -2.05
C ASN A 384 -19.73 0.83 -0.86
N PRO A 385 -19.31 -0.30 -0.25
CA PRO A 385 -18.62 -0.31 1.04
C PRO A 385 -17.21 0.29 1.07
N GLU A 386 -16.58 0.52 -0.08
CA GLU A 386 -15.26 1.14 -0.19
C GLU A 386 -15.28 2.67 -0.08
N PHE A 387 -16.44 3.33 -0.24
CA PHE A 387 -16.56 4.79 -0.23
C PHE A 387 -17.02 5.37 1.12
N HIS A 388 -17.06 4.55 2.18
CA HIS A 388 -17.51 4.96 3.49
C HIS A 388 -16.52 5.92 4.17
N GLY A 389 -17.02 7.04 4.72
CA GLY A 389 -16.25 7.92 5.61
C GLY A 389 -15.18 8.80 4.96
N ILE A 390 -14.84 8.56 3.68
CA ILE A 390 -13.76 9.28 2.95
C ILE A 390 -13.93 10.80 3.02
N GLY A 391 -15.16 11.32 2.91
CA GLY A 391 -15.40 12.76 2.93
C GLY A 391 -14.96 13.42 4.24
N LEU A 392 -15.38 12.86 5.39
CA LEU A 392 -14.99 13.36 6.71
C LEU A 392 -13.50 13.10 7.00
N THR A 393 -12.96 11.97 6.56
CA THR A 393 -11.52 11.67 6.68
C THR A 393 -10.67 12.65 5.87
N ASN A 394 -11.12 13.04 4.68
CA ASN A 394 -10.46 14.04 3.85
C ASN A 394 -10.51 15.43 4.49
N ILE A 395 -11.66 15.81 5.06
CA ILE A 395 -11.78 17.06 5.81
C ILE A 395 -10.83 17.04 7.02
N ALA A 396 -10.80 15.96 7.79
CA ALA A 396 -9.90 15.82 8.95
C ALA A 396 -8.42 15.97 8.53
N ARG A 397 -8.00 15.31 7.44
CA ARG A 397 -6.64 15.44 6.90
C ARG A 397 -6.31 16.87 6.47
N ILE A 398 -7.27 17.61 5.92
CA ILE A 398 -7.09 19.02 5.55
C ILE A 398 -6.99 19.88 6.81
N CYS A 399 -7.81 19.63 7.84
CA CYS A 399 -7.66 20.29 9.13
C CYS A 399 -6.24 20.07 9.69
N ASP A 400 -5.73 18.84 9.70
CA ASP A 400 -4.36 18.53 10.14
C ASP A 400 -3.29 19.28 9.32
N LYS A 401 -3.48 19.40 8.00
CA LYS A 401 -2.57 20.11 7.10
C LYS A 401 -2.43 21.60 7.45
N TYR A 402 -3.52 22.24 7.84
CA TYR A 402 -3.57 23.68 8.15
C TYR A 402 -3.52 23.98 9.66
N GLY A 403 -3.38 22.96 10.52
CA GLY A 403 -3.43 23.12 11.98
C GLY A 403 -4.82 23.55 12.50
N GLY A 404 -5.87 23.25 11.73
CA GLY A 404 -7.26 23.54 12.05
C GLY A 404 -7.96 22.46 12.86
N HIS A 405 -9.27 22.62 13.05
CA HIS A 405 -10.09 21.68 13.80
C HIS A 405 -11.46 21.48 13.14
N MET A 406 -11.97 20.24 13.19
CA MET A 406 -13.33 19.90 12.79
C MET A 406 -14.13 19.42 14.01
N THR A 407 -15.32 19.97 14.18
CA THR A 407 -16.26 19.61 15.24
C THR A 407 -17.58 19.18 14.62
N ILE A 408 -18.09 18.03 15.05
CA ILE A 408 -19.38 17.49 14.61
C ILE A 408 -20.24 17.27 15.86
N GLU A 409 -21.43 17.86 15.87
CA GLU A 409 -22.40 17.73 16.96
C GLU A 409 -23.77 17.34 16.42
N THR A 410 -24.42 16.39 17.08
CA THR A 410 -25.79 15.97 16.78
C THR A 410 -26.66 16.21 18.00
N LYS A 411 -27.63 17.12 17.90
CA LYS A 411 -28.54 17.44 19.00
C LYS A 411 -29.91 17.86 18.48
N ASN A 412 -30.98 17.38 19.09
CA ASN A 412 -32.36 17.80 18.80
C ASN A 412 -32.72 17.71 17.31
N LYS A 413 -32.42 16.58 16.65
CA LYS A 413 -32.65 16.40 15.19
C LYS A 413 -31.88 17.37 14.28
N VAL A 414 -30.79 17.95 14.78
CA VAL A 414 -29.92 18.83 14.01
C VAL A 414 -28.52 18.24 13.93
N PHE A 415 -27.99 18.14 12.71
CA PHE A 415 -26.59 17.85 12.44
C PHE A 415 -25.83 19.17 12.28
N ASN A 416 -24.78 19.35 13.08
CA ASN A 416 -23.96 20.53 13.10
C ASN A 416 -22.52 20.14 12.73
N ASN A 417 -22.02 20.66 11.60
CA ASN A 417 -20.67 20.43 11.14
C ASN A 417 -19.92 21.76 11.04
N MET A 418 -18.85 21.89 11.83
CA MET A 418 -18.04 23.09 11.93
C MET A 418 -16.58 22.76 11.63
N VAL A 419 -15.98 23.53 10.73
CA VAL A 419 -14.57 23.41 10.35
C VAL A 419 -13.92 24.78 10.50
N LEU A 420 -12.82 24.83 11.24
CA LEU A 420 -11.98 26.01 11.43
C LEU A 420 -10.62 25.74 10.79
N LEU A 421 -10.21 26.57 9.84
CA LEU A 421 -8.93 26.49 9.14
C LEU A 421 -8.14 27.78 9.35
N PRO A 422 -7.07 27.76 10.15
CA PRO A 422 -6.08 28.83 10.20
C PRO A 422 -5.32 28.91 8.87
N PHE A 423 -4.92 30.10 8.46
CA PHE A 423 -4.07 30.31 7.30
C PHE A 423 -3.12 31.49 7.49
#